data_AF-A0AAW1UCE2-F1
#
_entry.id   AF-A0AAW1UCE2-F1
#
_cell.length_a   1.000
_cell.length_b   1.000
_cell.length_c   1.000
_cell.angle_alpha   90.00
_cell.angle_beta   90.00
_cell.angle_gamma   90.00
#
_symmetry.space_group_name_H-M   'P 1'
#
loop_
_entity.id
_entity.type
_entity.pdbx_description
1 polymer ?
#
loop_
_entity_poly.entity_id
_entity_poly.type
_entity_poly.pdbx_seq_one_letter_code
_entity_poly.pdbx_strand_id
1 'polypeptide(L)'
;MAQSNSEHSRYWFFKGKMIVDNKKYEDSLIDMIMKTQEHINKNNVIKFSDNTSAIKVFSNATLRPVNDGKTSVFQSVITNSELIFTAVTHNFPTGVAPFSGATTGTGGRIRYVQCVGRGGYCIAGTAGYSVGNLNIPEKNYYILYLINTWSD
;
A
#
# COMPACT_ATOMS: atom_id res chain seq x y z
N MET A 1 22.26 -5.29 11.35
CA MET A 1 21.64 -6.63 11.28
C MET A 1 20.24 -6.68 11.88
N ALA A 2 20.00 -6.16 13.10
CA ALA A 2 18.69 -6.26 13.77
C ALA A 2 17.49 -5.71 12.96
N GLN A 3 17.59 -4.51 12.39
CA GLN A 3 16.49 -3.89 11.64
C GLN A 3 16.07 -4.69 10.40
N SER A 4 17.07 -5.18 9.64
CA SER A 4 16.86 -6.00 8.44
C SER A 4 16.35 -7.41 8.74
N ASN A 5 16.37 -7.85 10.01
CA ASN A 5 15.91 -9.18 10.42
C ASN A 5 14.63 -9.15 11.26
N SER A 6 14.08 -7.95 11.50
CA SER A 6 12.79 -7.78 12.19
C SER A 6 11.64 -8.39 11.38
N GLU A 7 10.54 -8.70 12.07
CA GLU A 7 9.32 -9.19 11.41
C GLU A 7 8.82 -8.22 10.35
N HIS A 8 8.83 -6.92 10.65
CA HIS A 8 8.42 -5.85 9.73
C HIS A 8 9.23 -5.85 8.41
N SER A 9 10.49 -6.26 8.45
CA SER A 9 11.36 -6.28 7.26
C SER A 9 11.35 -7.63 6.52
N ARG A 10 11.14 -8.74 7.24
CA ARG A 10 11.32 -10.10 6.68
C ARG A 10 10.01 -10.83 6.41
N TYR A 11 8.93 -10.42 7.07
CA TYR A 11 7.62 -11.03 6.97
C TYR A 11 7.66 -12.53 7.31
N TRP A 12 8.30 -12.89 8.43
CA TRP A 12 8.46 -14.30 8.82
C TRP A 12 7.12 -14.96 9.04
N PHE A 13 6.14 -14.24 9.56
CA PHE A 13 4.79 -14.76 9.74
C PHE A 13 4.15 -15.14 8.40
N PHE A 14 4.24 -14.25 7.40
CA PHE A 14 3.65 -14.50 6.08
C PHE A 14 4.36 -15.60 5.28
N LYS A 15 5.66 -15.82 5.54
CA LYS A 15 6.49 -16.86 4.90
C LYS A 15 6.57 -18.15 5.72
N GLY A 16 5.99 -18.15 6.92
CA GLY A 16 6.07 -19.26 7.85
C GLY A 16 5.33 -20.50 7.34
N LYS A 17 5.73 -21.66 7.86
CA LYS A 17 4.97 -22.90 7.68
C LYS A 17 3.70 -22.82 8.53
N MET A 18 2.55 -23.11 7.94
CA MET A 18 1.29 -23.11 8.66
C MET A 18 0.89 -24.52 9.11
N ILE A 19 0.53 -24.63 10.38
CA ILE A 19 -0.10 -25.82 10.96
C ILE A 19 -1.35 -25.32 11.70
N VAL A 20 -2.53 -25.70 11.23
CA VAL A 20 -3.82 -25.33 11.84
C VAL A 20 -4.54 -26.62 12.19
N ASP A 21 -4.98 -26.77 13.45
CA ASP A 21 -5.62 -27.99 13.96
C ASP A 21 -4.85 -29.27 13.62
N ASN A 22 -3.52 -29.24 13.84
CA ASN A 22 -2.56 -30.31 13.50
C ASN A 22 -2.48 -30.68 12.01
N LYS A 23 -3.10 -29.90 11.11
CA LYS A 23 -2.97 -30.08 9.65
C LYS A 23 -1.94 -29.11 9.11
N LYS A 24 -0.91 -29.66 8.47
CA LYS A 24 0.10 -28.88 7.76
C LYS A 24 -0.46 -28.41 6.42
N TYR A 25 -0.27 -27.13 6.12
CA TYR A 25 -0.57 -26.57 4.80
C TYR A 25 0.73 -26.49 3.98
N GLU A 26 0.62 -26.76 2.68
CA GLU A 26 1.77 -26.75 1.76
C GLU A 26 2.23 -25.33 1.45
N ASP A 27 1.29 -24.39 1.31
CA ASP A 27 1.57 -22.99 0.99
C ASP A 27 1.69 -22.14 2.25
N SER A 28 2.61 -21.17 2.23
CA SER A 28 2.59 -20.05 3.17
C SER A 28 1.52 -19.01 2.78
N LEU A 29 1.25 -18.05 3.66
CA LEU A 29 0.29 -16.98 3.36
C LEU A 29 0.70 -16.17 2.12
N ILE A 30 2.00 -15.88 1.95
CA ILE A 30 2.47 -15.15 0.76
C ILE A 30 2.35 -16.00 -0.50
N ASP A 31 2.56 -17.31 -0.42
CA ASP A 31 2.40 -18.21 -1.58
C ASP A 31 0.94 -18.23 -2.04
N MET A 32 -0.01 -18.29 -1.10
CA MET A 32 -1.45 -18.19 -1.41
C MET A 32 -1.79 -16.87 -2.13
N ILE A 33 -1.20 -15.75 -1.70
CA ILE A 33 -1.36 -14.45 -2.37
C ILE A 33 -0.73 -14.48 -3.77
N MET A 34 0.47 -15.04 -3.92
CA MET A 34 1.15 -15.13 -5.21
C MET A 34 0.40 -16.03 -6.20
N LYS A 35 -0.24 -17.11 -5.76
CA LYS A 35 -1.05 -18.02 -6.59
C LYS A 35 -2.27 -17.35 -7.21
N THR A 36 -2.77 -16.25 -6.64
CA THR A 36 -3.83 -15.45 -7.29
C THR A 36 -3.45 -15.02 -8.70
N GLN A 37 -2.15 -14.92 -9.01
CA GLN A 37 -1.64 -14.58 -10.34
C GLN A 37 -1.97 -15.62 -11.42
N GLU A 38 -2.30 -16.85 -11.04
CA GLU A 38 -2.68 -17.93 -11.96
C GLU A 38 -4.11 -17.76 -12.49
N HIS A 39 -4.93 -16.92 -11.83
CA HIS A 39 -6.37 -16.81 -12.08
C HIS A 39 -6.85 -15.40 -12.50
N ILE A 40 -5.93 -14.45 -12.73
CA ILE A 40 -6.28 -13.06 -13.06
C ILE A 40 -5.90 -12.69 -14.50
N ASN A 41 -6.33 -11.50 -14.94
CA ASN A 41 -5.96 -10.93 -16.22
C ASN A 41 -4.43 -10.73 -16.35
N LYS A 42 -3.89 -10.95 -17.55
CA LYS A 42 -2.45 -10.89 -17.87
C LYS A 42 -1.92 -9.45 -18.07
N ASN A 43 -2.55 -8.45 -17.47
CA ASN A 43 -2.18 -7.03 -17.63
C ASN A 43 -1.22 -6.50 -16.55
N ASN A 44 -0.82 -7.33 -15.57
CA ASN A 44 0.19 -6.95 -14.58
C ASN A 44 1.56 -6.73 -15.23
N VAL A 45 2.18 -5.60 -14.93
CA VAL A 45 3.54 -5.22 -15.35
C VAL A 45 4.53 -5.47 -14.23
N ILE A 46 4.18 -5.08 -13.00
CA ILE A 46 5.01 -5.25 -11.81
C ILE A 46 4.20 -5.98 -10.74
N LYS A 47 4.78 -7.06 -10.20
CA LYS A 47 4.22 -7.87 -9.10
C LYS A 47 5.34 -8.50 -8.28
N PHE A 48 5.27 -8.36 -6.96
CA PHE A 48 6.20 -8.97 -5.98
C PHE A 48 7.70 -8.70 -6.20
N SER A 49 8.07 -7.75 -7.05
CA SER A 49 9.46 -7.46 -7.43
C SER A 49 9.85 -5.98 -7.23
N ASP A 50 8.95 -5.18 -6.66
CA ASP A 50 9.13 -3.76 -6.33
C ASP A 50 8.29 -3.44 -5.08
N ASN A 51 8.45 -2.25 -4.50
CA ASN A 51 7.64 -1.75 -3.38
C ASN A 51 6.19 -1.43 -3.77
N THR A 52 5.87 -1.57 -5.06
CA THR A 52 4.61 -1.16 -5.66
C THR A 52 4.22 -2.15 -6.78
N SER A 53 2.92 -2.28 -7.07
CA SER A 53 2.44 -3.03 -8.25
C SER A 53 2.03 -2.08 -9.37
N ALA A 54 2.04 -2.58 -10.61
CA ALA A 54 1.62 -1.81 -11.76
C ALA A 54 0.87 -2.67 -12.78
N ILE A 55 -0.11 -2.08 -13.46
CA ILE A 55 -0.89 -2.71 -14.53
C ILE A 55 -0.86 -1.85 -15.80
N LYS A 56 -0.94 -2.49 -16.97
CA LYS A 56 -1.12 -1.79 -18.25
C LYS A 56 -2.55 -1.26 -18.32
N VAL A 57 -2.72 0.01 -18.68
CA VAL A 57 -4.07 0.58 -18.80
C VAL A 57 -4.29 1.31 -20.12
N PHE A 58 -3.62 2.44 -20.36
CA PHE A 58 -3.99 3.28 -21.49
C PHE A 58 -2.84 4.14 -22.03
N SER A 59 -2.99 4.52 -23.30
CA SER A 59 -2.28 5.64 -23.90
C SER A 59 -3.03 6.92 -23.55
N ASN A 60 -2.33 7.93 -23.03
CA ASN A 60 -2.91 9.23 -22.70
C ASN A 60 -2.06 10.38 -23.26
N ALA A 61 -2.72 11.51 -23.48
CA ALA A 61 -2.02 12.76 -23.72
C ALA A 61 -1.42 13.27 -22.40
N THR A 62 -0.11 13.44 -22.37
CA THR A 62 0.65 13.98 -21.24
C THR A 62 1.41 15.21 -21.68
N LEU A 63 1.44 16.24 -20.83
CA LEU A 63 2.29 17.41 -21.07
C LEU A 63 3.73 17.09 -20.65
N ARG A 64 4.66 17.23 -21.60
CA ARG A 64 6.11 17.07 -21.33
C ARG A 64 6.87 18.27 -21.89
N PRO A 65 7.97 18.69 -21.25
CA PRO A 65 8.86 19.68 -21.86
C PRO A 65 9.42 19.12 -23.17
N VAL A 66 9.66 19.99 -24.16
CA VAL A 66 10.31 19.58 -25.42
C VAL A 66 11.78 19.21 -25.18
N ASN A 67 12.45 19.90 -24.26
CA ASN A 67 13.84 19.68 -23.89
C ASN A 67 13.95 19.47 -22.37
N ASP A 68 14.39 18.27 -21.95
CA ASP A 68 14.63 17.98 -20.54
C ASP A 68 15.84 18.77 -20.00
N GLY A 69 15.75 19.23 -18.75
CA GLY A 69 16.86 19.88 -18.02
C GLY A 69 17.15 21.34 -18.39
N LYS A 70 16.34 21.97 -19.24
CA LYS A 70 16.42 23.40 -19.58
C LYS A 70 15.04 24.04 -19.56
N THR A 71 14.99 25.38 -19.53
CA THR A 71 13.73 26.09 -19.78
C THR A 71 13.18 25.66 -21.14
N SER A 72 11.95 25.16 -21.14
CA SER A 72 11.34 24.56 -22.32
C SER A 72 9.84 24.81 -22.33
N VAL A 73 9.28 24.96 -23.52
CA VAL A 73 7.83 24.93 -23.71
C VAL A 73 7.31 23.50 -23.48
N PHE A 74 6.12 23.39 -22.92
CA PHE A 74 5.44 22.11 -22.80
C PHE A 74 4.69 21.78 -24.09
N GLN A 75 4.70 20.52 -24.47
CA GLN A 75 3.89 19.99 -25.56
C GLN A 75 3.08 18.79 -25.08
N SER A 76 1.91 18.60 -25.67
CA SER A 76 1.11 17.40 -25.48
C SER A 76 1.69 16.27 -26.31
N VAL A 77 2.05 15.16 -25.66
CA VAL A 77 2.54 13.94 -26.29
C VAL A 77 1.70 12.75 -25.87
N ILE A 78 1.44 11.83 -26.79
CA ILE A 78 0.80 10.56 -26.44
C ILE A 78 1.84 9.66 -25.79
N THR A 79 1.59 9.26 -24.55
CA THR A 79 2.42 8.36 -23.76
C THR A 79 1.66 7.10 -23.41
N ASN A 80 2.33 5.96 -23.46
CA ASN A 80 1.84 4.76 -22.81
C ASN A 80 2.20 4.84 -21.33
N SER A 81 1.20 4.74 -20.46
CA SER A 81 1.40 4.79 -19.01
C SER A 81 0.81 3.55 -18.34
N GLU A 82 1.54 3.02 -17.38
CA GLU A 82 1.02 2.04 -16.43
C GLU A 82 0.33 2.73 -15.26
N LEU A 83 -0.67 2.06 -14.68
CA LEU A 83 -1.29 2.49 -13.44
C LEU A 83 -0.68 1.75 -12.26
N ILE A 84 -0.30 2.53 -11.25
CA ILE A 84 0.51 2.12 -10.12
C ILE A 84 -0.38 2.02 -8.88
N PHE A 85 -0.28 0.92 -8.12
CA PHE A 85 -1.05 0.71 -6.90
C PHE A 85 -0.16 0.28 -5.74
N THR A 86 -0.24 1.02 -4.64
CA THR A 86 0.43 0.68 -3.39
C THR A 86 -0.42 1.12 -2.21
N ALA A 87 -0.38 0.33 -1.14
CA ALA A 87 -0.99 0.63 0.14
C ALA A 87 0.02 0.33 1.23
N VAL A 88 0.08 1.20 2.24
CA VAL A 88 0.96 1.04 3.39
C VAL A 88 0.17 1.41 4.64
N THR A 89 0.60 0.88 5.77
CA THR A 89 0.08 1.27 7.07
C THR A 89 1.18 1.92 7.90
N HIS A 90 0.81 2.72 8.90
CA HIS A 90 1.76 3.35 9.81
C HIS A 90 1.22 3.34 11.24
N ASN A 91 0.72 2.16 11.64
CA ASN A 91 -0.13 1.97 12.81
C ASN A 91 0.56 2.37 14.11
N PHE A 92 1.71 1.75 14.43
CA PHE A 92 2.39 1.95 15.71
C PHE A 92 2.81 3.42 15.92
N PRO A 93 3.48 4.11 14.97
CA PRO A 93 3.85 5.50 15.20
C PRO A 93 2.66 6.45 15.21
N THR A 94 1.56 6.13 14.51
CA THR A 94 0.31 6.90 14.59
C THR A 94 -0.35 6.74 15.97
N GLY A 95 -0.24 5.56 16.60
CA GLY A 95 -0.69 5.36 17.97
C GLY A 95 0.11 6.17 19.01
N VAL A 96 1.38 6.48 18.73
CA VAL A 96 2.24 7.28 19.62
C VAL A 96 2.10 8.79 19.36
N ALA A 97 2.15 9.19 18.09
CA ALA A 97 2.10 10.59 17.67
C ALA A 97 1.24 10.70 16.39
N PRO A 98 -0.09 10.91 16.52
CA PRO A 98 -1.02 10.75 15.41
C PRO A 98 -0.71 11.58 14.16
N PHE A 99 -0.45 12.89 14.35
CA PHE A 99 -0.21 13.79 13.23
C PHE A 99 1.07 13.41 12.46
N SER A 100 2.19 13.26 13.17
CA SER A 100 3.47 12.89 12.56
C SER A 100 3.41 11.48 11.96
N GLY A 101 2.81 10.52 12.65
CA GLY A 101 2.67 9.13 12.18
C GLY A 101 1.86 9.02 10.89
N ALA A 102 0.72 9.71 10.81
CA ALA A 102 -0.10 9.75 9.60
C ALA A 102 0.64 10.46 8.43
N THR A 103 1.33 11.56 8.73
CA THR A 103 2.08 12.34 7.74
C THR A 103 3.25 11.53 7.16
N THR A 104 4.05 10.88 8.01
CA THR A 104 5.18 10.06 7.55
C THR A 104 4.73 8.79 6.83
N GLY A 105 3.58 8.21 7.23
CA GLY A 105 2.96 7.10 6.51
C GLY A 105 2.60 7.47 5.07
N THR A 106 1.93 8.62 4.89
CA THR A 106 1.58 9.14 3.56
C THR A 106 2.82 9.51 2.76
N GLY A 107 3.80 10.19 3.37
CA GLY A 107 5.06 10.54 2.73
C GLY A 107 5.86 9.31 2.29
N GLY A 108 5.89 8.25 3.09
CA GLY A 108 6.50 6.97 2.74
C GLY A 108 5.86 6.34 1.50
N ARG A 109 4.52 6.31 1.47
CA ARG A 109 3.76 5.82 0.31
C ARG A 109 4.05 6.59 -0.96
N ILE A 110 4.11 7.92 -0.88
CA ILE A 110 4.45 8.79 -2.03
C ILE A 110 5.85 8.44 -2.56
N ARG A 111 6.83 8.22 -1.68
CA ARG A 111 8.18 7.80 -2.09
C ARG A 111 8.18 6.43 -2.77
N TYR A 112 7.37 5.47 -2.33
CA TYR A 112 7.25 4.18 -3.01
C TYR A 112 6.74 4.33 -4.44
N VAL A 113 5.78 5.22 -4.67
CA VAL A 113 5.30 5.54 -6.03
C VAL A 113 6.40 6.22 -6.85
N GLN A 114 7.13 7.16 -6.27
CA GLN A 114 8.19 7.88 -6.99
C GLN A 114 9.40 6.99 -7.32
N CYS A 115 9.69 5.99 -6.50
CA CYS A 115 10.82 5.08 -6.68
C CYS A 115 10.50 3.80 -7.46
N VAL A 116 9.25 3.61 -7.92
CA VAL A 116 8.89 2.41 -8.70
C VAL A 116 9.66 2.38 -10.03
N GLY A 117 10.25 1.22 -10.36
CA GLY A 117 11.02 1.05 -11.59
C GLY A 117 12.09 2.13 -11.80
N ARG A 118 11.85 3.07 -12.72
CA ARG A 118 12.75 4.19 -13.03
C ARG A 118 12.17 5.56 -12.69
N GLY A 119 11.05 5.59 -11.98
CA GLY A 119 10.30 6.80 -11.67
C GLY A 119 8.81 6.62 -11.90
N GLY A 120 8.01 6.99 -10.90
CA GLY A 120 6.56 7.07 -11.01
C GLY A 120 6.02 8.43 -10.60
N TYR A 121 4.81 8.76 -11.06
CA TYR A 121 4.13 10.00 -10.73
C TYR A 121 2.89 9.74 -9.88
N CYS A 122 2.82 10.36 -8.70
CA CYS A 122 1.67 10.21 -7.81
C CYS A 122 0.52 11.09 -8.29
N ILE A 123 -0.55 10.46 -8.79
CA ILE A 123 -1.74 11.15 -9.31
C ILE A 123 -2.86 11.31 -8.28
N ALA A 124 -2.97 10.39 -7.32
CA ALA A 124 -4.05 10.35 -6.35
C ALA A 124 -3.61 9.62 -5.07
N GLY A 125 -4.40 9.77 -4.00
CA GLY A 125 -4.17 9.11 -2.73
C GLY A 125 -5.47 8.86 -1.98
N THR A 126 -5.51 7.77 -1.23
CA THR A 126 -6.56 7.44 -0.28
C THR A 126 -5.98 7.33 1.12
N ALA A 127 -6.80 7.56 2.13
CA ALA A 127 -6.46 7.37 3.53
C ALA A 127 -7.57 6.56 4.21
N GLY A 128 -7.19 5.70 5.14
CA GLY A 128 -8.11 4.89 5.94
C GLY A 128 -7.69 4.91 7.39
N TYR A 129 -8.66 5.05 8.29
CA TYR A 129 -8.44 5.06 9.74
C TYR A 129 -9.39 4.05 10.38
N SER A 130 -8.86 3.25 11.29
CA SER A 130 -9.63 2.42 12.20
C SER A 130 -9.19 2.79 13.61
N VAL A 131 -10.11 3.28 14.43
CA VAL A 131 -9.87 3.80 15.77
C VAL A 131 -10.90 3.23 16.74
N GLY A 132 -10.57 3.23 18.03
CA GLY A 132 -11.55 2.92 19.08
C GLY A 132 -12.64 3.99 19.21
N ASN A 133 -13.53 3.81 20.18
CA ASN A 133 -14.60 4.76 20.46
C ASN A 133 -14.05 6.17 20.71
N LEU A 134 -14.64 7.16 20.05
CA LEU A 134 -14.15 8.55 20.06
C LEU A 134 -14.38 9.27 21.40
N ASN A 135 -15.40 8.86 22.16
CA ASN A 135 -15.75 9.43 23.47
C ASN A 135 -15.69 10.98 23.51
N ILE A 136 -16.29 11.64 22.51
CA ILE A 136 -16.21 13.10 22.32
C ILE A 136 -16.87 13.81 23.52
N PRO A 137 -16.15 14.65 24.30
CA PRO A 137 -16.75 15.39 25.40
C PRO A 137 -17.79 16.41 24.91
N GLU A 138 -18.82 16.67 25.73
CA GLU A 138 -19.81 17.75 25.57
C GLU A 138 -20.77 17.66 24.37
N LYS A 139 -20.76 16.57 23.61
CA LYS A 139 -21.84 16.22 22.70
C LYS A 139 -22.47 14.91 23.15
N ASN A 140 -23.74 14.93 23.53
CA ASN A 140 -24.57 13.75 23.85
C ASN A 140 -24.81 12.87 22.60
N TYR A 141 -23.77 12.49 21.87
CA TYR A 141 -23.84 11.41 20.90
C TYR A 141 -23.57 10.11 21.65
N TYR A 142 -24.62 9.51 22.21
CA TYR A 142 -24.59 8.10 22.56
C TYR A 142 -24.48 7.30 21.26
N ILE A 143 -23.27 6.95 20.83
CA ILE A 143 -23.11 5.92 19.80
C ILE A 143 -23.23 4.58 20.53
N LEU A 144 -24.48 4.13 20.68
CA LEU A 144 -24.90 2.83 21.19
C LEU A 144 -24.54 1.74 20.18
N TYR A 145 -23.25 1.40 20.05
CA TYR A 145 -22.82 0.12 19.49
C TYR A 145 -21.62 -0.40 20.27
N LEU A 146 -21.89 -0.81 21.51
CA LEU A 146 -21.09 -1.86 22.14
C LEU A 146 -21.38 -3.15 21.36
N ILE A 147 -20.49 -3.52 20.44
CA ILE A 147 -20.46 -4.90 19.95
C ILE A 147 -19.91 -5.73 21.12
N ASN A 148 -20.83 -6.16 21.99
CA ASN A 148 -20.61 -7.30 22.86
C ASN A 148 -20.50 -8.54 21.97
N THR A 149 -19.29 -8.88 21.55
CA THR A 149 -18.99 -10.23 21.11
C THR A 149 -17.68 -10.59 21.76
N TRP A 150 -17.74 -11.32 22.87
CA TRP A 150 -16.95 -12.51 23.23
C TRP A 150 -17.43 -12.95 24.61
N SER A 151 -18.58 -13.60 24.62
CA SER A 151 -18.96 -14.59 25.65
C SER A 151 -19.67 -15.70 24.89
N ASP A 152 -18.87 -16.68 24.46
CA ASP A 152 -19.03 -18.11 24.73
C ASP A 152 -17.85 -18.87 24.09
#